data_AF-A0A1X0A4K1-F1
#
_entry.id   AF-A0A1X0A4K1-F1
#
_cell.length_a   1.000
_cell.length_b   1.000
_cell.length_c   1.000
_cell.angle_alpha   90.00
_cell.angle_beta   90.00
_cell.angle_gamma   90.00
#
_symmetry.space_group_name_H-M   'P 1'
#
loop_
_entity.id
_entity.type
_entity.pdbx_description
1 polymer ?
#
loop_
_entity_poly.entity_id
_entity_poly.type
_entity_poly.pdbx_seq_one_letter_code
_entity_poly.pdbx_strand_id
1 'polypeptide(L)' 'MLKWAHEAYPQASKVVVQGRFPMQDDYGNESNSIILNVNYSAATLDKINFDNVSYGKIWDIRDGGMVHPELQQG' A
#
# COMPACT_ATOMS: atom_id res chain seq x y z
N MET A 1 10.01 2.02 -2.97
CA MET A 1 9.03 2.94 -2.35
C MET A 1 9.07 2.85 -0.83
N LEU A 2 8.85 1.68 -0.21
CA LEU A 2 8.90 1.53 1.26
C LEU A 2 10.29 1.85 1.85
N LYS A 3 11.37 1.34 1.24
CA LYS A 3 12.77 1.67 1.61
C LYS A 3 13.00 3.19 1.63
N TRP A 4 12.64 3.86 0.55
CA TRP A 4 12.74 5.32 0.44
C TRP A 4 11.91 6.05 1.51
N ALA A 5 10.68 5.62 1.78
CA ALA A 5 9.84 6.26 2.79
C ALA A 5 10.41 6.11 4.21
N HIS A 6 11.00 4.94 4.52
CA HIS A 6 11.68 4.70 5.79
C HIS A 6 12.96 5.54 5.93
N GLU A 7 13.77 5.64 4.87
CA GLU A 7 15.00 6.45 4.85
C GLU A 7 14.71 7.97 4.88
N ALA A 8 13.70 8.43 4.14
CA ALA A 8 13.32 9.84 4.07
C ALA A 8 12.60 10.34 5.33
N TYR A 9 11.88 9.44 6.01
CA TYR A 9 11.10 9.75 7.22
C TYR A 9 11.40 8.75 8.34
N PRO A 10 12.61 8.76 8.92
CA PRO A 10 13.01 7.80 9.96
C PRO A 10 12.24 7.95 11.27
N GLN A 11 11.56 9.09 11.47
CA GLN A 11 10.70 9.35 12.63
C GLN A 11 9.22 8.98 12.36
N ALA A 12 8.88 8.51 11.16
CA ALA A 12 7.51 8.14 10.84
C ALA A 12 7.11 6.88 11.61
N SER A 13 6.08 7.00 12.45
CA SER A 13 5.51 5.86 13.17
C SER A 13 4.80 4.86 12.25
N LYS A 14 4.42 5.29 11.04
CA LYS A 14 3.73 4.48 10.03
C LYS A 14 3.96 5.02 8.62
N VAL A 15 4.13 4.12 7.66
CA VAL A 15 4.09 4.39 6.22
C VAL A 15 2.78 3.85 5.65
N VAL A 16 2.11 4.66 4.85
CA VAL A 16 0.86 4.29 4.16
C VAL A 16 1.09 4.38 2.66
N VAL A 17 0.85 3.28 1.96
CA VAL A 17 0.86 3.20 0.51
C VAL A 17 -0.58 3.21 0.03
N GLN A 18 -0.95 4.23 -0.74
CA GLN A 18 -2.28 4.32 -1.36
C GLN A 18 -2.16 4.22 -2.87
N GLY A 19 -2.89 3.25 -3.45
CA GLY A 19 -3.20 3.24 -4.87
C GLY A 19 -4.52 3.96 -5.08
N ARG A 20 -4.52 4.97 -5.95
CA ARG A 20 -5.73 5.64 -6.43
C ARG A 20 -5.87 5.34 -7.89
N PHE A 21 -7.06 4.92 -8.31
CA PHE A 21 -7.37 4.71 -9.70
C PHE A 21 -8.60 5.53 -10.05
N PRO A 22 -8.62 6.18 -11.22
CA PRO A 22 -9.84 6.76 -11.76
C PRO A 22 -10.77 5.59 -12.08
N MET A 23 -11.88 5.52 -11.35
CA MET A 23 -12.93 4.56 -11.59
C MET A 23 -14.05 5.26 -12.32
N GLN A 24 -14.53 4.64 -13.38
CA GLN A 24 -15.72 5.06 -14.10
C GLN A 24 -16.82 4.06 -13.80
N ASP A 25 -17.96 4.53 -13.31
CA ASP A 25 -19.13 3.67 -13.15
C ASP A 25 -19.80 3.39 -14.51
N ASP A 26 -20.77 2.46 -14.54
CA ASP A 26 -21.52 2.09 -15.74
C ASP A 26 -22.32 3.27 -16.36
N TYR A 27 -22.45 4.37 -15.62
CA TYR A 27 -23.16 5.59 -16.02
C TYR A 27 -22.20 6.70 -16.48
N GLY A 28 -20.90 6.44 -16.50
CA GLY A 28 -19.87 7.35 -16.99
C GLY A 28 -19.34 8.35 -15.96
N ASN A 29 -19.69 8.23 -14.68
CA ASN A 29 -19.17 9.13 -13.64
C ASN A 29 -17.75 8.72 -13.23
N GLU A 30 -16.82 9.65 -13.34
CA GLU A 30 -15.44 9.46 -12.91
C GLU A 30 -15.27 9.82 -11.43
N SER A 31 -14.79 8.86 -10.64
CA SER A 31 -14.39 9.06 -9.24
C SER A 31 -12.94 8.63 -9.06
N ASN A 32 -12.15 9.47 -8.39
CA ASN A 32 -10.83 9.09 -7.91
C ASN A 32 -10.95 8.31 -6.59
N SER A 33 -11.16 7.01 -6.71
CA SER A 33 -11.33 6.12 -5.57
C SER A 33 -9.98 5.58 -5.10
N ILE A 34 -9.82 5.46 -3.77
CA ILE A 34 -8.70 4.74 -3.18
C ILE A 34 -8.99 3.25 -3.33
N ILE A 35 -8.31 2.63 -4.29
CA ILE A 35 -8.52 1.22 -4.61
C ILE A 35 -7.62 0.28 -3.81
N LEU A 36 -6.54 0.82 -3.25
CA LEU A 36 -5.56 0.08 -2.49
C LEU A 36 -5.08 0.98 -1.35
N ASN A 37 -5.12 0.47 -0.13
CA ASN A 37 -4.56 1.13 1.02
C ASN A 37 -3.81 0.11 1.85
N VAL A 38 -2.50 0.29 2.00
CA VAL A 38 -1.64 -0.61 2.76
C VAL A 38 -0.87 0.20 3.77
N ASN A 39 -0.79 -0.30 5.00
CA ASN A 39 -0.05 0.36 6.07
C ASN A 39 1.01 -0.56 6.68
N TYR A 40 2.14 0.06 7.01
CA TYR A 40 3.30 -0.55 7.65
C TYR A 40 3.72 0.34 8.80
N SER A 41 3.75 -0.22 10.00
CA SER A 41 4.32 0.40 11.18
C SER A 41 5.84 0.48 11.07
N ALA A 42 6.45 1.41 11.80
CA ALA A 42 7.91 1.50 11.90
C ALA A 42 8.54 0.15 12.31
N ALA A 43 7.95 -0.51 13.32
CA ALA A 43 8.43 -1.80 13.82
C ALA A 43 8.40 -2.93 12.77
N THR A 44 7.44 -2.87 11.84
CA THR A 44 7.38 -3.81 10.71
C THR A 44 8.43 -3.45 9.66
N LEU A 45 8.59 -2.18 9.33
CA LEU A 45 9.61 -1.71 8.39
C LEU A 45 11.04 -2.04 8.86
N ASP A 46 11.33 -1.91 10.16
CA ASP A 46 12.62 -2.25 10.76
C ASP A 46 12.99 -3.74 10.62
N LYS A 47 11.98 -4.62 10.50
CA LYS A 47 12.18 -6.06 10.29
C LYS A 47 12.36 -6.43 8.81
N ILE A 48 12.04 -5.52 7.89
CA ILE A 48 12.11 -5.79 6.46
C ILE A 48 13.55 -5.64 5.99
N ASN A 49 14.11 -6.73 5.47
CA ASN A 49 15.31 -6.62 4.66
C ASN A 49 14.93 -6.12 3.25
N PHE A 50 14.99 -4.81 3.04
CA PHE A 50 14.59 -4.16 1.78
C PHE A 50 15.42 -4.59 0.56
N ASP A 51 16.63 -5.14 0.76
CA ASP A 51 17.48 -5.61 -0.33
C ASP A 51 17.09 -7.00 -0.85
N ASN A 52 16.25 -7.75 -0.10
CA ASN A 52 15.82 -9.09 -0.46
C ASN A 52 14.30 -9.31 -0.34
N VAL A 53 13.52 -8.23 -0.34
CA VAL A 53 12.06 -8.33 -0.29
C VAL A 53 11.50 -8.55 -1.69
N SER A 54 10.75 -9.64 -1.89
CA SER A 54 10.02 -9.85 -3.14
C SER A 54 8.65 -9.15 -3.08
N TYR A 55 8.19 -8.64 -4.23
CA TYR A 55 6.93 -7.88 -4.33
C TYR A 55 5.72 -8.62 -3.75
N GLY A 56 5.67 -9.96 -3.84
CA GLY A 56 4.59 -10.75 -3.24
C GLY A 56 4.56 -10.67 -1.71
N LYS A 57 5.73 -10.67 -1.07
CA LYS A 57 5.83 -10.62 0.41
C LYS A 57 5.47 -9.24 0.97
N ILE A 58 5.53 -8.19 0.16
CA ILE A 58 5.12 -6.84 0.57
C ILE A 58 3.64 -6.84 0.99
N TRP A 59 2.80 -7.61 0.31
CA TRP A 59 1.41 -7.80 0.73
C TRP A 59 1.33 -8.55 2.07
N ASP A 60 2.04 -9.67 2.21
CA ASP A 60 1.95 -10.53 3.40
C ASP A 60 2.46 -9.87 4.69
N ILE A 61 3.48 -9.02 4.59
CA ILE A 61 4.10 -8.35 5.75
C ILE A 61 3.38 -7.06 6.17
N ARG A 62 2.26 -6.69 5.51
CA ARG A 62 1.50 -5.50 5.88
C ARG A 62 0.91 -5.66 7.28
N ASP A 63 0.90 -4.58 8.06
CA ASP A 63 0.18 -4.57 9.34
C ASP A 63 -1.33 -4.46 9.12
N GLY A 64 -1.73 -3.84 8.02
CA GLY A 64 -3.12 -3.76 7.63
C GLY A 64 -3.28 -3.18 6.24
N GLY A 65 -4.41 -3.46 5.63
CA GLY A 65 -4.73 -2.87 4.36
C GLY A 65 -6.06 -3.35 3.80
N MET A 66 -6.59 -2.56 2.89
CA MET A 66 -7.80 -2.85 2.15
C MET A 66 -7.46 -2.79 0.67
N VAL A 67 -7.88 -3.81 -0.07
CA VAL A 67 -8.06 -3.73 -1.53
C VAL A 67 -9.54 -3.52 -1.76
N HIS A 68 -9.88 -2.65 -2.71
CA HIS A 68 -11.27 -2.46 -3.10
C HIS A 68 -11.87 -3.79 -3.56
N PRO A 69 -13.10 -4.16 -3.15
CA PRO A 69 -13.69 -5.46 -3.47
C PRO A 69 -13.67 -5.81 -4.97
N GLU A 70 -13.80 -4.81 -5.83
CA GLU A 70 -13.82 -4.96 -7.29
C GLU A 70 -12.49 -5.44 -7.88
N LEU A 71 -11.36 -5.23 -7.18
CA LEU A 71 -10.04 -5.73 -7.58
C LEU A 71 -9.70 -7.09 -6.97
N GLN A 72 -10.54 -7.62 -6.08
CA GLN A 72 -10.33 -8.93 -5.48
C GLN A 72 -10.85 -10.08 -6.36
N GLN A 73 -11.57 -9.79 -7.44
CA GLN A 73 -12.20 -10.78 -8.32
C GLN A 73 -11.47 -10.99 -9.67
N GLY A 74 -10.24 -10.49 -9.81
CA GLY A 74 -9.42 -10.63 -11.03
C GLY A 74 -8.63 -11.93 -11.09
#